data_AF-A0AAV0XYU3-F1
#
_entry.id   AF-A0AAV0XYU3-F1
#
_cell.length_a   1.000
_cell.length_b   1.000
_cell.length_c   1.000
_cell.angle_alpha   90.00
_cell.angle_beta   90.00
_cell.angle_gamma   90.00
#
_symmetry.space_group_name_H-M   'P 1'
#
loop_
_entity.id
_entity.type
_entity.pdbx_description
1 polymer ?
#
loop_
_entity_poly.entity_id
_entity_poly.type
_entity_poly.pdbx_seq_one_letter_code
_entity_poly.pdbx_strand_id
1 'polypeptide(L)'
;MVILSHLEEKQQAIHWYLKFLQELGLWNRLRQINKYETQVYTGCALRDLSEKLQATLTFRKIEVEHSELLDTLIKEAVESNCDGYSSPPGLTHIDKFYKQVSMSHILFQRLCIYSEEISSTNRSAIDICLFLCNVNRILVKVLGAVLDYRRQNIEFFPIEKQKQLKISWILCENNEGICSVVLS
;
A
#
# COMPACT_ATOMS: atom_id res chain seq x y z
N MET A 1 3.60 18.86 -6.48
CA MET A 1 4.85 18.41 -7.11
C MET A 1 5.86 17.84 -6.11
N VAL A 2 6.07 18.47 -4.95
CA VAL A 2 7.11 18.05 -3.98
C VAL A 2 6.94 16.59 -3.50
N ILE A 3 5.74 16.18 -3.10
CA ILE A 3 5.50 14.84 -2.51
C ILE A 3 5.79 13.68 -3.49
N LEU A 4 5.43 13.83 -4.77
CA LEU A 4 5.64 12.78 -5.76
C LEU A 4 7.14 12.53 -5.97
N SER A 5 7.93 13.60 -6.11
CA SER A 5 9.40 13.51 -6.17
C SER A 5 9.98 12.81 -4.95
N HIS A 6 9.49 13.13 -3.75
CA HIS A 6 9.95 12.47 -2.52
C HIS A 6 9.63 10.98 -2.49
N LEU A 7 8.49 10.56 -3.05
CA LEU A 7 8.14 9.14 -3.14
C LEU A 7 8.98 8.41 -4.19
N GLU A 8 9.28 9.05 -5.32
CA GLU A 8 10.16 8.53 -6.37
C GLU A 8 11.60 8.39 -5.87
N GLU A 9 12.11 9.39 -5.14
CA GLU A 9 13.42 9.34 -4.46
C GLU A 9 13.48 8.20 -3.43
N LYS A 10 12.42 8.00 -2.65
CA LYS A 10 12.33 6.85 -1.72
C LYS A 10 12.36 5.52 -2.47
N GLN A 11 11.72 5.43 -3.64
CA GLN A 11 11.71 4.21 -4.44
C GLN A 11 13.10 3.90 -4.98
N GLN A 12 13.78 4.94 -5.50
CA GLN A 12 15.16 4.85 -5.96
C GLN A 12 16.10 4.41 -4.83
N ALA A 13 15.95 4.98 -3.63
CA ALA A 13 16.75 4.64 -2.47
C ALA A 13 16.57 3.19 -2.04
N ILE A 14 15.33 2.68 -2.01
CA ILE A 14 15.06 1.26 -1.73
C ILE A 14 15.70 0.38 -2.79
N HIS A 15 15.57 0.74 -4.07
CA HIS A 15 16.17 -0.01 -5.17
C HIS A 15 17.70 -0.09 -5.04
N TRP A 16 18.37 1.02 -4.78
CA TRP A 16 19.82 1.03 -4.52
C TRP A 16 20.21 0.21 -3.29
N TYR A 17 19.40 0.26 -2.23
CA TYR A 17 19.63 -0.55 -1.03
C TYR A 17 19.51 -2.06 -1.32
N LEU A 18 18.51 -2.48 -2.09
CA LEU A 18 18.34 -3.88 -2.51
C LEU A 18 19.52 -4.34 -3.37
N LYS A 19 19.93 -3.51 -4.33
CA LYS A 19 21.11 -3.78 -5.17
C LYS A 19 22.38 -3.92 -4.34
N PHE A 20 22.61 -3.01 -3.39
CA PHE A 20 23.73 -3.07 -2.45
C PHE A 20 23.74 -4.38 -1.64
N LEU A 21 22.58 -4.80 -1.12
CA LEU A 21 22.45 -6.04 -0.37
C LEU A 21 22.75 -7.28 -1.22
N GLN A 22 22.37 -7.25 -2.50
CA GLN A 22 22.61 -8.33 -3.44
C GLN A 22 24.09 -8.41 -3.85
N GLU A 23 24.69 -7.28 -4.23
CA GLU A 23 26.10 -7.19 -4.66
C GLU A 23 27.07 -7.61 -3.56
N LEU A 24 26.78 -7.29 -2.30
CA LEU A 24 27.61 -7.69 -1.16
C LEU A 24 27.26 -9.07 -0.59
N GLY A 25 26.31 -9.79 -1.19
CA GLY A 25 25.87 -11.11 -0.70
C GLY A 25 25.25 -11.08 0.70
N LEU A 26 24.83 -9.90 1.17
CA LEU A 26 24.26 -9.69 2.51
C LEU A 26 22.85 -10.25 2.62
N TRP A 27 22.18 -10.50 1.49
CA TRP A 27 20.84 -11.10 1.44
C TRP A 27 20.74 -12.41 2.24
N ASN A 28 21.80 -13.23 2.20
CA ASN A 28 21.84 -14.50 2.93
C ASN A 28 22.08 -14.34 4.44
N ARG A 29 22.50 -13.15 4.88
CA ARG A 29 22.70 -12.81 6.30
C ARG A 29 21.47 -12.18 6.94
N LEU A 30 20.47 -11.78 6.15
CA LEU A 30 19.21 -11.27 6.64
C LEU A 30 18.46 -12.37 7.39
N ARG A 31 18.18 -12.11 8.67
CA ARG A 31 17.45 -13.02 9.56
C ARG A 31 15.95 -12.70 9.56
N GLN A 32 15.25 -13.22 10.56
CA GLN A 32 13.86 -12.89 10.83
C GLN A 32 13.79 -11.69 11.77
N ILE A 33 12.76 -10.88 11.58
CA ILE A 33 12.31 -9.82 12.49
C ILE A 33 10.97 -10.26 13.09
N ASN A 34 10.73 -9.92 14.36
CA ASN A 34 9.39 -10.05 14.94
C ASN A 34 8.55 -8.86 14.47
N LYS A 35 7.51 -9.14 13.70
CA LYS A 35 6.52 -8.14 13.27
C LYS A 35 5.13 -8.66 13.64
N TYR A 36 4.43 -7.94 14.52
CA TYR A 36 3.07 -8.26 14.97
C TYR A 36 2.89 -9.73 15.40
N GLU A 37 3.65 -10.13 16.42
CA GLU A 37 3.59 -11.50 17.00
C GLU A 37 3.97 -12.64 16.04
N THR A 38 4.39 -12.32 14.80
CA THR A 38 4.84 -13.28 13.80
C THR A 38 6.29 -13.02 13.38
N GLN A 39 7.05 -14.09 13.17
CA GLN A 39 8.42 -14.01 12.65
C GLN A 39 8.38 -13.83 11.14
N VAL A 40 8.86 -12.68 10.67
CA VAL A 40 8.91 -12.33 9.25
C VAL A 40 10.36 -12.24 8.81
N TYR A 41 10.73 -12.90 7.72
CA TYR A 41 12.05 -12.71 7.13
C TYR A 41 12.23 -11.26 6.66
N THR A 42 13.36 -10.62 7.01
CA THR A 42 13.61 -9.22 6.66
C THR A 42 13.49 -8.97 5.16
N GLY A 43 13.89 -9.92 4.31
CA GLY A 43 13.74 -9.83 2.86
C GLY A 43 12.28 -9.74 2.40
N CYS A 44 11.34 -10.44 3.07
CA CYS A 44 9.91 -10.34 2.79
C CYS A 44 9.37 -8.98 3.23
N ALA A 45 9.78 -8.47 4.39
CA ALA A 45 9.38 -7.15 4.86
C ALA A 45 9.86 -6.02 3.94
N LEU A 46 11.08 -6.14 3.38
CA LEU A 46 11.60 -5.20 2.38
C LEU A 46 10.81 -5.25 1.07
N ARG A 47 10.44 -6.46 0.61
CA ARG A 47 9.56 -6.60 -0.55
C ARG A 47 8.21 -5.94 -0.29
N ASP A 48 7.56 -6.25 0.83
CA ASP A 48 6.26 -5.67 1.18
C ASP A 48 6.32 -4.15 1.25
N LEU A 49 7.39 -3.60 1.84
CA LEU A 49 7.59 -2.15 1.88
C LEU A 49 7.73 -1.55 0.46
N SER A 50 8.47 -2.21 -0.43
CA SER A 50 8.64 -1.74 -1.81
C SER A 50 7.33 -1.81 -2.62
N GLU A 51 6.52 -2.85 -2.41
CA GLU A 51 5.21 -2.98 -3.04
C GLU A 51 4.22 -1.94 -2.48
N LYS A 52 4.21 -1.72 -1.17
CA LYS A 52 3.43 -0.66 -0.53
C LYS A 52 3.81 0.72 -1.05
N LEU A 53 5.10 0.98 -1.31
CA LEU A 53 5.58 2.21 -1.93
C LEU A 53 5.08 2.39 -3.36
N GLN A 54 5.13 1.33 -4.17
CA GLN A 54 4.58 1.35 -5.52
C GLN A 54 3.07 1.62 -5.51
N ALA A 55 2.34 1.03 -4.57
CA ALA A 55 0.91 1.30 -4.39
C ALA A 55 0.67 2.78 -4.06
N THR A 56 1.37 3.32 -3.06
CA THR A 56 1.29 4.74 -2.65
C THR A 56 1.62 5.69 -3.81
N LEU A 57 2.64 5.40 -4.62
CA LEU A 57 2.98 6.17 -5.81
C LEU A 57 1.87 6.15 -6.85
N THR A 58 1.26 4.99 -7.06
CA THR A 58 0.16 4.84 -8.02
C THR A 58 -1.08 5.59 -7.54
N PHE A 59 -1.41 5.52 -6.24
CA PHE A 59 -2.45 6.35 -5.62
C PHE A 59 -2.20 7.83 -5.86
N ARG A 60 -0.97 8.32 -5.65
CA ARG A 60 -0.64 9.73 -5.87
C ARG A 60 -0.81 10.16 -7.33
N LYS A 61 -0.50 9.27 -8.27
CA LYS A 61 -0.65 9.54 -9.72
C LYS A 61 -2.12 9.62 -10.14
N ILE A 62 -2.98 8.79 -9.55
CA ILE A 62 -4.42 8.76 -9.88
C ILE A 62 -5.27 9.72 -9.04
N GLU A 63 -4.73 10.26 -7.93
CA GLU A 63 -5.39 11.27 -7.10
C GLU A 63 -5.80 12.50 -7.92
N VAL A 64 -5.02 12.88 -8.94
CA VAL A 64 -5.36 13.98 -9.84
C VAL A 64 -6.65 13.69 -10.63
N GLU A 65 -6.92 12.42 -10.95
CA GLU A 65 -8.10 11.98 -11.71
C GLU A 65 -9.31 11.71 -10.80
N HIS A 66 -9.10 11.47 -9.51
CA HIS A 66 -10.10 10.98 -8.56
C HIS A 66 -10.05 11.72 -7.19
N SER A 67 -9.73 13.01 -7.20
CA SER A 67 -9.36 13.77 -5.98
C SER A 67 -10.46 13.78 -4.93
N GLU A 68 -11.73 13.99 -5.29
CA GLU A 68 -12.82 14.08 -4.31
C GLU A 68 -13.00 12.81 -3.48
N LEU A 69 -12.96 11.64 -4.14
CA LEU A 69 -13.09 10.34 -3.51
C LEU A 69 -11.85 10.04 -2.65
N LEU A 70 -10.66 10.20 -3.23
CA LEU A 70 -9.42 9.86 -2.54
C LEU A 70 -9.11 10.80 -1.37
N ASP A 71 -9.40 12.11 -1.49
CA ASP A 71 -9.21 13.07 -0.40
C ASP A 71 -10.08 12.74 0.80
N THR A 72 -11.31 12.26 0.56
CA THR A 72 -12.24 11.85 1.62
C THR A 72 -11.72 10.61 2.33
N LEU A 73 -11.34 9.58 1.58
CA LEU A 73 -10.78 8.35 2.15
C LEU A 73 -9.45 8.57 2.87
N ILE A 74 -8.59 9.47 2.34
CA ILE A 74 -7.31 9.80 2.97
C ILE A 74 -7.52 10.51 4.30
N LYS A 75 -8.47 11.45 4.38
CA LYS A 75 -8.80 12.11 5.65
C LYS A 75 -9.24 11.10 6.70
N GLU A 76 -10.19 10.24 6.35
CA GLU A 76 -10.71 9.20 7.24
C GLU A 76 -9.62 8.22 7.66
N ALA A 77 -8.77 7.78 6.72
CA ALA A 77 -7.66 6.85 7.01
C ALA A 77 -6.60 7.46 7.95
N VAL A 78 -6.35 8.77 7.85
CA VAL A 78 -5.42 9.48 8.74
C VAL A 78 -6.05 9.71 10.11
N GLU A 79 -7.34 10.04 10.17
CA GLU A 79 -8.08 10.26 11.41
C GLU A 79 -8.24 8.96 12.21
N SER A 80 -8.51 7.84 11.55
CA SER A 80 -8.62 6.52 12.19
C SER A 80 -7.28 5.99 12.73
N ASN A 81 -6.15 6.57 12.31
CA ASN A 81 -4.80 6.15 12.70
C ASN A 81 -4.05 7.22 13.52
N CYS A 82 -4.76 8.13 14.18
CA CYS A 82 -4.17 9.22 14.97
C CYS A 82 -3.23 8.76 16.09
N ASP A 83 -3.25 7.50 16.51
CA ASP A 83 -2.51 7.03 17.68
C ASP A 83 -1.02 6.74 17.43
N GLY A 84 -0.58 6.63 16.17
CA GLY A 84 0.76 6.11 15.86
C GLY A 84 1.88 7.14 15.62
N TYR A 85 1.57 8.41 15.35
CA TYR A 85 2.58 9.35 14.84
C TYR A 85 2.31 10.81 15.21
N SER A 86 3.15 11.37 16.10
CA SER A 86 3.27 12.81 16.33
C SER A 86 3.82 13.50 15.08
N SER A 87 2.95 13.79 14.11
CA SER A 87 3.32 14.59 12.95
C SER A 87 3.54 16.05 13.36
N PRO A 88 4.53 16.75 12.77
CA PRO A 88 4.70 18.18 13.00
C PRO A 88 3.40 18.96 12.76
N PRO A 89 3.08 19.98 13.58
CA PRO A 89 1.91 20.81 13.36
C PRO A 89 2.01 21.53 12.00
N GLY A 90 0.92 21.55 11.23
CA GLY A 90 0.82 22.27 9.94
C GLY A 90 0.81 21.42 8.67
N LEU A 91 0.94 20.10 8.74
CA LEU A 91 0.83 19.20 7.57
C LEU A 91 -0.64 18.86 7.26
N THR A 92 -1.01 18.86 5.96
CA THR A 92 -2.34 18.39 5.53
C THR A 92 -2.50 16.88 5.73
N HIS A 93 -3.74 16.38 5.77
CA HIS A 93 -4.00 14.93 5.86
C HIS A 93 -3.34 14.17 4.69
N ILE A 94 -3.35 14.77 3.50
CA ILE A 94 -2.69 14.26 2.31
C ILE A 94 -1.17 14.12 2.53
N ASP A 95 -0.52 15.17 3.05
CA ASP A 95 0.92 15.13 3.32
C ASP A 95 1.27 14.09 4.40
N LYS A 96 0.44 13.96 5.43
CA LYS A 96 0.60 12.98 6.51
C LYS A 96 0.53 11.55 5.95
N PHE A 97 -0.45 11.28 5.09
CA PHE A 97 -0.65 9.97 4.48
C PHE A 97 0.52 9.60 3.57
N TYR A 98 0.90 10.46 2.62
CA TYR A 98 1.99 10.16 1.68
C TYR A 98 3.38 10.12 2.34
N LYS A 99 3.54 10.74 3.52
CA LYS A 99 4.75 10.54 4.33
C LYS A 99 4.82 9.11 4.87
N GLN A 100 3.69 8.50 5.20
CA GLN A 100 3.56 7.15 5.75
C GLN A 100 3.15 6.11 4.69
N VAL A 101 4.15 5.68 3.92
CA VAL A 101 4.00 4.65 2.87
C VAL A 101 3.43 3.32 3.40
N SER A 102 3.65 3.03 4.68
CA SER A 102 3.09 1.87 5.37
C SER A 102 1.56 1.85 5.38
N MET A 103 0.88 3.00 5.29
CA MET A 103 -0.58 3.12 5.36
C MET A 103 -1.32 2.79 4.05
N SER A 104 -0.62 2.45 2.96
CA SER A 104 -1.26 2.10 1.68
C SER A 104 -2.36 1.05 1.81
N HIS A 105 -2.15 0.03 2.63
CA HIS A 105 -3.15 -1.01 2.91
C HIS A 105 -4.44 -0.47 3.56
N ILE A 106 -4.34 0.55 4.41
CA ILE A 106 -5.49 1.16 5.11
C ILE A 106 -6.39 1.88 4.11
N LEU A 107 -5.79 2.55 3.12
CA LEU A 107 -6.55 3.21 2.06
C LEU A 107 -7.34 2.20 1.21
N PHE A 108 -6.75 1.03 0.92
CA PHE A 108 -7.47 -0.07 0.27
C PHE A 108 -8.64 -0.57 1.11
N GLN A 109 -8.43 -0.79 2.40
CA GLN A 109 -9.48 -1.26 3.30
C GLN A 109 -10.63 -0.26 3.39
N ARG A 110 -10.31 1.03 3.53
CA ARG A 110 -11.31 2.09 3.59
C ARG A 110 -12.09 2.22 2.28
N LEU A 111 -11.43 2.03 1.14
CA LEU A 111 -12.07 2.07 -0.18
C LEU A 111 -13.10 0.93 -0.35
N CYS A 112 -12.82 -0.26 0.18
CA CYS A 112 -13.78 -1.38 0.20
C CYS A 112 -14.95 -1.12 1.16
N ILE A 113 -14.67 -0.72 2.41
CA ILE A 113 -15.71 -0.40 3.40
C ILE A 113 -16.64 0.70 2.86
N TYR A 114 -16.08 1.75 2.29
CA TYR A 114 -16.84 2.87 1.75
C TYR A 114 -17.71 2.46 0.54
N SER A 115 -17.28 1.44 -0.22
CA SER A 115 -18.08 0.86 -1.31
C SER A 115 -19.31 0.08 -0.81
N GLU A 116 -19.18 -0.59 0.34
CA GLU A 116 -20.30 -1.26 1.02
C GLU A 116 -21.26 -0.24 1.65
N GLU A 117 -20.73 0.79 2.31
CA GLU A 117 -21.51 1.90 2.88
C GLU A 117 -22.35 2.60 1.80
N ILE A 118 -21.78 2.88 0.62
CA ILE A 118 -22.53 3.49 -0.49
C ILE A 118 -23.58 2.54 -1.08
N SER A 119 -23.30 1.25 -1.14
CA SER A 119 -24.25 0.24 -1.64
C SER A 119 -25.47 0.07 -0.72
N SER A 120 -25.31 0.37 0.58
CA SER A 120 -26.40 0.36 1.57
C SER A 120 -27.14 1.70 1.70
N THR A 121 -26.69 2.74 1.00
CA THR A 121 -27.31 4.08 1.03
C THR A 121 -28.46 4.19 0.03
N ASN A 122 -29.44 5.05 0.32
CA ASN A 122 -30.63 5.31 -0.52
C ASN A 122 -30.35 6.16 -1.78
N ARG A 123 -29.20 5.97 -2.43
CA ARG A 123 -28.80 6.68 -3.67
C ARG A 123 -29.45 6.05 -4.91
N SER A 124 -29.41 6.77 -6.04
CA SER A 124 -29.89 6.20 -7.30
C SER A 124 -29.00 5.01 -7.71
N ALA A 125 -29.60 3.97 -8.31
CA ALA A 125 -28.85 2.79 -8.76
C ALA A 125 -27.75 3.13 -9.77
N ILE A 126 -27.95 4.20 -10.56
CA ILE A 126 -26.98 4.68 -11.55
C ILE A 126 -25.75 5.28 -10.84
N ASP A 127 -25.96 6.09 -9.80
CA ASP A 127 -24.88 6.71 -9.05
C ASP A 127 -24.05 5.68 -8.28
N ILE A 128 -24.72 4.67 -7.71
CA ILE A 128 -24.06 3.53 -7.04
C ILE A 128 -23.19 2.76 -8.04
N CYS A 129 -23.73 2.47 -9.23
CA CYS A 129 -22.98 1.72 -10.26
C CYS A 129 -21.76 2.50 -10.77
N LEU A 130 -21.92 3.80 -11.04
CA LEU A 130 -20.80 4.67 -11.44
C LEU A 130 -19.72 4.74 -10.35
N PHE A 131 -20.14 4.82 -9.09
CA PHE A 131 -19.23 4.82 -7.95
C PHE A 131 -18.44 3.50 -7.84
N LEU A 132 -19.13 2.36 -7.88
CA LEU A 132 -18.49 1.04 -7.83
C LEU A 132 -17.53 0.80 -9.00
N CYS A 133 -17.89 1.27 -10.20
CA CYS A 133 -17.00 1.24 -11.36
C CYS A 133 -15.72 2.06 -11.12
N ASN A 134 -15.83 3.24 -10.50
CA ASN A 134 -14.66 4.07 -10.17
C ASN A 134 -13.76 3.41 -9.12
N VAL A 135 -14.34 2.85 -8.05
CA VAL A 135 -13.64 2.07 -7.01
C VAL A 135 -12.89 0.90 -7.65
N ASN A 136 -13.56 0.10 -8.48
CA ASN A 136 -12.93 -1.02 -9.18
C ASN A 136 -11.81 -0.57 -10.11
N ARG A 137 -11.97 0.55 -10.82
CA ARG A 137 -10.93 1.10 -11.69
C ARG A 137 -9.69 1.48 -10.89
N ILE A 138 -9.85 2.11 -9.73
CA ILE A 138 -8.76 2.44 -8.81
C ILE A 138 -8.06 1.16 -8.34
N LEU A 139 -8.82 0.17 -7.84
CA LEU A 139 -8.28 -1.10 -7.36
C LEU A 139 -7.45 -1.81 -8.43
N VAL A 140 -8.00 -1.98 -9.64
CA VAL A 140 -7.32 -2.64 -10.76
C VAL A 140 -6.05 -1.89 -11.15
N LYS A 141 -6.09 -0.56 -11.22
CA LYS A 141 -4.93 0.26 -11.61
C LYS A 141 -3.80 0.16 -10.58
N VAL A 142 -4.12 0.22 -9.28
CA VAL A 142 -3.09 0.14 -8.22
C VAL A 142 -2.56 -1.28 -8.06
N LEU A 143 -3.43 -2.30 -8.00
CA LEU A 143 -3.00 -3.70 -7.89
C LEU A 143 -2.22 -4.15 -9.13
N GLY A 144 -2.65 -3.73 -10.33
CA GLY A 144 -1.91 -3.97 -11.56
C GLY A 144 -0.50 -3.39 -11.51
N ALA A 145 -0.35 -2.15 -11.08
CA ALA A 145 0.96 -1.51 -10.93
C ALA A 145 1.87 -2.21 -9.91
N VAL A 146 1.31 -2.72 -8.81
CA VAL A 146 2.06 -3.52 -7.82
C VAL A 146 2.50 -4.86 -8.40
N LEU A 147 1.62 -5.54 -9.13
CA LEU A 147 1.93 -6.83 -9.78
C LEU A 147 3.01 -6.67 -10.86
N ASP A 148 2.94 -5.61 -11.65
CA ASP A 148 3.95 -5.32 -12.67
C ASP A 148 5.29 -4.95 -12.03
N TYR A 149 5.28 -4.17 -10.94
CA TYR A 149 6.50 -3.91 -10.17
C TYR A 149 7.10 -5.19 -9.59
N ARG A 150 6.26 -6.09 -9.06
CA ARG A 150 6.72 -7.40 -8.58
C ARG A 150 7.38 -8.20 -9.70
N ARG A 151 6.78 -8.24 -10.89
CA ARG A 151 7.32 -8.93 -12.08
C ARG A 151 8.67 -8.36 -12.52
N GLN A 152 8.82 -7.05 -12.51
CA GLN A 152 10.06 -6.37 -12.90
C GLN A 152 11.19 -6.55 -11.89
N ASN A 153 10.87 -6.79 -10.61
CA ASN A 153 11.85 -6.88 -9.52
C ASN A 153 12.01 -8.30 -8.96
N ILE A 154 11.58 -9.34 -9.69
CA ILE A 154 11.72 -10.75 -9.27
C ILE A 154 13.17 -11.08 -8.91
N GLU A 155 14.14 -10.55 -9.64
CA GLU A 155 15.57 -10.81 -9.45
C GLU A 155 16.08 -10.32 -8.08
N PHE A 156 15.50 -9.25 -7.53
CA PHE A 156 15.87 -8.72 -6.21
C PHE A 156 15.25 -9.52 -5.05
N PHE A 157 14.19 -10.27 -5.32
CA PHE A 157 13.42 -10.99 -4.30
C PHE A 157 13.35 -12.49 -4.62
N PRO A 158 14.44 -13.26 -4.41
CA PRO A 158 14.46 -14.68 -4.70
C PRO A 158 13.36 -15.43 -3.93
N ILE A 159 12.47 -16.06 -4.69
CA ILE A 159 11.25 -16.75 -4.24
C ILE A 159 11.59 -18.02 -3.42
N GLU A 160 12.76 -18.60 -3.64
CA GLU A 160 13.13 -19.94 -3.15
C GLU A 160 13.23 -20.08 -1.62
N LYS A 161 13.35 -18.98 -0.86
CA LYS A 161 13.32 -19.01 0.62
C LYS A 161 11.94 -18.65 1.20
N GLN A 162 10.96 -18.33 0.37
CA GLN A 162 9.66 -17.77 0.76
C GLN A 162 8.55 -18.83 0.78
N LYS A 163 8.77 -19.97 1.44
CA LYS A 163 7.75 -21.00 1.68
C LYS A 163 6.57 -20.54 2.56
N GLN A 164 6.46 -19.25 2.85
CA GLN A 164 5.38 -18.67 3.62
C GLN A 164 4.52 -17.79 2.72
N LEU A 165 3.53 -18.42 2.09
CA LEU A 165 2.36 -17.79 1.47
C LEU A 165 1.63 -16.81 2.41
N LYS A 166 1.92 -16.88 3.72
CA LYS A 166 1.31 -16.09 4.80
C LYS A 166 1.88 -14.67 4.99
N ILE A 167 2.83 -14.21 4.15
CA ILE A 167 3.56 -12.94 4.35
C ILE A 167 3.65 -12.11 3.06
N SER A 168 2.58 -12.09 2.26
CA SER A 168 2.39 -10.97 1.34
C SER A 168 1.32 -10.10 1.95
N TRP A 169 1.56 -8.79 2.09
CA TRP A 169 0.54 -7.84 2.56
C TRP A 169 -0.74 -7.87 1.68
N ILE A 170 -0.69 -8.44 0.48
CA ILE A 170 -1.88 -8.71 -0.33
C ILE A 170 -2.66 -9.92 0.21
N LEU A 171 -1.96 -11.00 0.59
CA LEU A 171 -2.52 -12.29 1.02
C LEU A 171 -2.61 -12.46 2.55
N CYS A 172 -2.22 -11.45 3.33
CA CYS A 172 -2.26 -11.53 4.78
C CYS A 172 -3.72 -11.58 5.24
N GLU A 173 -4.08 -12.53 6.10
CA GLU A 173 -5.43 -12.65 6.68
C GLU A 173 -5.63 -11.73 7.89
N ASN A 174 -4.55 -11.17 8.43
CA ASN A 174 -4.60 -10.24 9.56
C ASN A 174 -5.01 -8.83 9.08
N ASN A 175 -5.46 -7.97 10.00
CA ASN A 175 -5.95 -6.59 9.80
C ASN A 175 -5.09 -5.64 8.95
N GLU A 176 -3.90 -6.04 8.48
CA GLU A 176 -3.08 -5.27 7.55
C GLU A 176 -3.13 -5.77 6.09
N GLY A 177 -3.88 -6.84 5.83
CA GLY A 177 -3.97 -7.48 4.53
C GLY A 177 -5.13 -7.00 3.68
N ILE A 178 -4.97 -7.06 2.35
CA ILE A 178 -6.05 -6.75 1.40
C ILE A 178 -7.05 -7.91 1.32
N CYS A 179 -6.59 -9.18 1.38
CA CYS A 179 -7.45 -10.35 1.25
C CYS A 179 -8.56 -10.44 2.31
N SER A 180 -8.31 -9.99 3.54
CA SER A 180 -9.36 -10.01 4.59
C SER A 180 -10.53 -9.07 4.28
N VAL A 181 -10.35 -8.11 3.37
CA VAL A 181 -11.37 -7.10 3.03
C VAL A 181 -11.99 -7.32 1.65
N VAL A 182 -11.32 -8.04 0.75
CA VAL A 182 -11.88 -8.38 -0.58
C VAL A 182 -12.74 -9.66 -0.54
N LEU A 183 -12.54 -10.53 0.45
CA LEU A 183 -13.24 -11.81 0.60
C LEU A 183 -14.28 -11.84 1.74
N SER A 184 -14.43 -10.74 2.49
CA SER A 184 -15.50 -10.52 3.46
C SER A 184 -16.80 -10.12 2.77
#